data_AF-A0AAN6ZYP2-F1
#
_entry.id   AF-A0AAN6ZYP2-F1
#
_cell.length_a   1.000
_cell.length_b   1.000
_cell.length_c   1.000
_cell.angle_alpha   90.00
_cell.angle_beta   90.00
_cell.angle_gamma   90.00
#
_symmetry.space_group_name_H-M   'P 1'
#
loop_
_entity.id
_entity.type
_entity.pdbx_description
1 polymer ?
#
loop_
_entity_poly.entity_id
_entity_poly.type
_entity_poly.pdbx_seq_one_letter_code
_entity_poly.pdbx_strand_id
1 'polypeptide(L)'
;LLSWITVAFRLFVRFWVIRAPGWDDLFVVLSLLTMSVGLGSICISTDKGLGQHLLLLDLDQASAFLHSFYVFNGSYAMSTALIKISLLLQYIRLYHRGTLLYNICRALVVFVALWGVAYSIIAWVPCVPVSDYWTVIYEQDISGLRCYGYGSQYVAAFTATYESHAAVNMVLDLVVMALPIPLYFEPGARGRTRMGLVGVIVMGTIVNVFSVWRFAATIEHKAGTYPTFDPTWYGPIMIVMAGLETASACICASIPIFWGPMVASASHVLGHIFVTKEVHVTTEHRFGDLGSNDTLGQLEMQGTGTSMKANTAHHARAGSRLEWVGKDGVQQHCETWTR
;
A
#
# COMPACT_ATOMS: atom_id res chain seq x y z
N LEU A 1 11.06 2.82 -12.01
CA LEU A 1 10.22 2.15 -13.04
C LEU A 1 9.06 1.37 -12.44
N LEU A 2 9.28 0.41 -11.54
CA LEU A 2 8.20 -0.36 -10.91
C LEU A 2 7.13 0.54 -10.27
N SER A 3 7.52 1.55 -9.49
CA SER A 3 6.57 2.49 -8.90
C SER A 3 5.73 3.22 -9.94
N TRP A 4 6.30 3.60 -11.09
CA TRP A 4 5.56 4.22 -12.19
C TRP A 4 4.51 3.28 -12.77
N ILE A 5 4.87 2.02 -13.03
CA ILE A 5 3.94 1.00 -13.54
C ILE A 5 2.80 0.79 -12.54
N THR A 6 3.11 0.69 -11.24
CA THR A 6 2.09 0.53 -10.21
C THR A 6 1.16 1.74 -10.15
N VAL A 7 1.67 2.97 -10.10
CA VAL A 7 0.82 4.17 -10.04
C VAL A 7 -0.02 4.32 -11.31
N ALA A 8 0.55 4.05 -12.50
CA ALA A 8 -0.21 4.05 -13.74
C ALA A 8 -1.37 3.04 -13.70
N PHE A 9 -1.12 1.83 -13.21
CA PHE A 9 -2.16 0.82 -13.04
C PHE A 9 -3.20 1.24 -11.99
N ARG A 10 -2.80 1.91 -10.91
CA ARG A 10 -3.71 2.46 -9.88
C ARG A 10 -4.67 3.47 -10.51
N LEU A 11 -4.13 4.40 -11.29
CA LEU A 11 -4.92 5.40 -12.01
C LEU A 11 -5.87 4.72 -13.00
N PHE A 12 -5.39 3.75 -13.78
CA PHE A 12 -6.23 2.98 -14.71
C PHE A 12 -7.43 2.36 -14.00
N VAL A 13 -7.21 1.65 -12.88
CA VAL A 13 -8.29 1.04 -12.09
C VAL A 13 -9.27 2.09 -11.57
N ARG A 14 -8.81 3.22 -11.06
CA ARG A 14 -9.72 4.23 -10.49
C ARG A 14 -10.48 5.06 -11.51
N PHE A 15 -9.87 5.40 -12.64
CA PHE A 15 -10.54 6.15 -13.69
C PHE A 15 -11.49 5.27 -14.50
N TRP A 16 -11.09 4.04 -14.82
CA TRP A 16 -11.82 3.20 -15.77
C TRP A 16 -12.69 2.13 -15.10
N VAL A 17 -12.19 1.46 -14.06
CA VAL A 17 -12.89 0.33 -13.42
C VAL A 17 -13.83 0.83 -12.33
N ILE A 18 -13.33 1.63 -11.39
CA ILE A 18 -14.09 2.11 -10.21
C ILE A 18 -14.82 3.42 -10.51
N ARG A 19 -14.32 4.23 -11.46
CA ARG A 19 -14.85 5.57 -11.84
C ARG A 19 -15.04 6.53 -10.66
N ALA A 20 -14.14 6.47 -9.68
CA ALA A 20 -14.19 7.30 -8.48
C ALA A 20 -12.80 7.90 -8.21
N PRO A 21 -12.42 9.00 -8.88
CA PRO A 21 -11.15 9.66 -8.62
C PRO A 21 -11.14 10.24 -7.19
N GLY A 22 -10.01 10.07 -6.49
CA GLY A 22 -9.83 10.60 -5.16
C GLY A 22 -8.69 11.60 -5.05
N TRP A 23 -8.78 12.49 -4.06
CA TRP A 23 -7.69 13.38 -3.68
C TRP A 23 -6.41 12.61 -3.35
N ASP A 24 -6.53 11.40 -2.81
CA ASP A 24 -5.39 10.51 -2.53
C ASP A 24 -4.60 10.15 -3.80
N ASP A 25 -5.25 10.04 -4.96
CA ASP A 25 -4.58 9.73 -6.23
C ASP A 25 -3.73 10.91 -6.72
N LEU A 26 -4.22 12.14 -6.54
CA LEU A 26 -3.46 13.36 -6.84
C LEU A 26 -2.17 13.40 -6.02
N PHE A 27 -2.25 13.11 -4.72
CA PHE A 27 -1.09 13.12 -3.83
C PHE A 27 -0.07 12.02 -4.18
N VAL A 28 -0.51 10.82 -4.59
CA VAL A 28 0.42 9.77 -5.06
C VAL A 28 1.13 10.21 -6.34
N VAL A 29 0.40 10.78 -7.30
CA VAL A 29 1.00 11.23 -8.57
C VAL A 29 1.99 12.35 -8.32
N LEU A 30 1.64 13.32 -7.47
CA LEU A 30 2.54 14.42 -7.12
C LEU A 30 3.79 13.90 -6.38
N SER A 31 3.64 12.93 -5.46
CA SER A 31 4.76 12.26 -4.82
C SER A 31 5.67 11.55 -5.82
N LEU A 32 5.10 10.86 -6.82
CA LEU A 32 5.85 10.14 -7.84
C LEU A 32 6.63 11.10 -8.76
N LEU A 33 6.02 12.21 -9.15
CA LEU A 33 6.65 13.24 -9.99
C LEU A 33 7.83 13.89 -9.24
N THR A 34 7.61 14.33 -8.01
CA THR A 34 8.63 14.98 -7.19
C THR A 34 9.81 14.04 -6.89
N MET A 35 9.52 12.78 -6.56
CA MET A 35 10.55 11.73 -6.40
C MET A 35 11.34 11.51 -7.70
N SER A 36 10.67 11.49 -8.86
CA SER A 36 11.33 11.27 -10.14
C SER A 36 12.26 12.43 -10.52
N VAL A 37 11.88 13.67 -10.22
CA VAL A 37 12.74 14.84 -10.38
C VAL A 37 13.98 14.71 -9.49
N GLY A 38 13.81 14.38 -8.22
CA GLY A 38 14.92 14.25 -7.27
C GLY A 38 15.91 13.15 -7.67
N LEU A 39 15.41 11.96 -7.99
CA LEU A 39 16.26 10.85 -8.45
C LEU A 39 16.93 11.15 -9.79
N GLY A 40 16.23 11.83 -10.72
CA GLY A 40 16.80 12.27 -11.98
C GLY A 40 18.00 13.21 -11.79
N SER A 41 17.90 14.17 -10.87
CA SER A 41 19.00 15.08 -10.53
C SER A 41 20.23 14.35 -9.98
N ILE A 42 20.04 13.33 -9.15
CA ILE A 42 21.15 12.51 -8.64
C ILE A 42 21.78 11.67 -9.75
N CYS A 43 20.98 11.07 -10.64
CA CYS A 43 21.52 10.30 -11.75
C CYS A 43 22.49 11.13 -12.60
N ILE A 44 22.15 12.40 -12.86
CA ILE A 44 23.01 13.35 -13.58
C ILE A 44 24.27 13.71 -12.77
N SER A 45 24.20 13.66 -11.44
CA SER A 45 25.34 13.94 -10.56
C SER A 45 26.39 12.84 -10.58
N THR A 46 26.00 11.61 -10.92
CA THR A 46 26.92 10.46 -11.00
C THR A 46 28.05 10.71 -11.99
N ASP A 47 27.74 11.35 -13.13
CA ASP A 47 28.74 11.72 -14.14
C ASP A 47 29.60 12.92 -13.73
N LYS A 48 29.26 13.58 -12.61
CA LYS A 48 29.91 14.81 -12.11
C LYS A 48 30.64 14.60 -10.79
N GLY A 49 30.98 13.35 -10.43
CA GLY A 49 31.83 13.04 -9.28
C GLY A 49 31.10 12.52 -8.04
N LEU A 50 29.83 12.11 -8.14
CA LEU A 50 29.14 11.39 -7.05
C LEU A 50 29.90 10.10 -6.70
N GLY A 51 30.26 9.92 -5.42
CA GLY A 51 31.02 8.75 -4.97
C GLY A 51 32.55 8.92 -5.04
N GLN A 52 33.06 10.12 -5.31
CA GLN A 52 34.47 10.46 -5.11
C GLN A 52 34.64 11.33 -3.84
N HIS A 53 35.81 11.27 -3.21
CA HIS A 53 36.12 12.14 -2.07
C HIS A 53 36.03 13.60 -2.48
N LEU A 54 35.47 14.44 -1.60
CA LEU A 54 35.22 15.86 -1.89
C LEU A 54 36.52 16.59 -2.28
N LEU A 55 37.65 16.17 -1.70
CA LEU A 55 38.99 16.70 -1.95
C LEU A 55 39.52 16.46 -3.37
N LEU A 56 38.94 15.51 -4.12
CA LEU A 56 39.37 15.16 -5.48
C LEU A 56 38.53 15.86 -6.56
N LEU A 57 37.47 16.57 -6.16
CA LEU A 57 36.56 17.26 -7.06
C LEU A 57 37.04 18.66 -7.38
N ASP A 58 36.86 19.05 -8.64
CA ASP A 58 37.01 20.44 -9.03
C ASP A 58 35.87 21.31 -8.47
N LEU A 59 36.10 22.62 -8.32
CA LEU A 59 35.10 23.53 -7.72
C LEU A 59 33.77 23.52 -8.50
N ASP A 60 33.85 23.40 -9.84
CA ASP A 60 32.68 23.32 -10.71
C ASP A 60 31.93 21.99 -10.60
N GLN A 61 32.65 20.89 -10.30
CA GLN A 61 32.02 19.59 -10.03
C GLN A 61 31.32 19.60 -8.67
N ALA A 62 31.96 20.20 -7.67
CA ALA A 62 31.40 20.32 -6.33
C ALA A 62 30.14 21.21 -6.32
N SER A 63 30.13 22.32 -7.05
CA SER A 63 28.95 23.19 -7.17
C SER A 63 27.80 22.50 -7.91
N ALA A 64 28.09 21.75 -8.98
CA ALA A 64 27.09 20.96 -9.69
C ALA A 64 26.50 19.83 -8.83
N PHE A 65 27.31 19.20 -7.97
CA PHE A 65 26.85 18.22 -6.99
C PHE A 65 25.92 18.88 -5.95
N LEU A 66 26.31 20.01 -5.36
CA LEU A 66 25.46 20.73 -4.39
C LEU A 66 24.11 21.11 -4.99
N HIS A 67 24.09 21.60 -6.23
CA HIS A 67 22.85 21.98 -6.89
C HIS A 67 21.90 20.78 -7.08
N SER A 68 22.45 19.63 -7.43
CA SER A 68 21.67 18.41 -7.62
C SER A 68 21.22 17.79 -6.29
N PHE A 69 22.06 17.88 -5.26
CA PHE A 69 21.74 17.46 -3.90
C PHE A 69 20.65 18.32 -3.26
N TYR A 70 20.66 19.63 -3.53
CA TYR A 70 19.59 20.56 -3.16
C TYR A 70 18.24 20.12 -3.75
N VAL A 71 18.19 19.87 -5.07
CA VAL A 71 16.96 19.40 -5.73
C VAL A 71 16.51 18.06 -5.14
N PHE A 72 17.43 17.13 -4.90
CA PHE A 72 17.12 15.84 -4.29
C PHE A 72 16.51 15.99 -2.89
N ASN A 73 17.11 16.79 -2.01
CA ASN A 73 16.59 17.01 -0.66
C ASN A 73 15.19 17.63 -0.65
N GLY A 74 14.99 18.70 -1.44
CA GLY A 74 13.69 19.35 -1.57
C GLY A 74 12.61 18.39 -2.10
N SER A 75 12.95 17.61 -3.13
CA SER A 75 12.07 16.59 -3.68
C SER A 75 11.79 15.45 -2.70
N TYR A 76 12.78 15.01 -1.92
CA TYR A 76 12.63 13.92 -0.95
C TYR A 76 11.72 14.32 0.22
N ALA A 77 11.96 15.50 0.82
CA ALA A 77 11.12 16.01 1.91
C ALA A 77 9.65 16.16 1.48
N MET A 78 9.42 16.66 0.26
CA MET A 78 8.08 16.79 -0.28
C MET A 78 7.43 15.44 -0.62
N SER A 79 8.14 14.53 -1.31
CA SER A 79 7.59 13.23 -1.70
C SER A 79 7.22 12.36 -0.50
N THR A 80 8.06 12.31 0.54
CA THR A 80 7.77 11.55 1.78
C THR A 80 6.52 12.06 2.51
N ALA A 81 6.30 13.38 2.55
CA ALA A 81 5.09 13.95 3.12
C ALA A 81 3.85 13.63 2.28
N LEU A 82 3.92 13.81 0.96
CA LEU A 82 2.79 13.61 0.04
C LEU A 82 2.32 12.15 0.02
N ILE A 83 3.24 11.18 0.01
CA ILE A 83 2.86 9.76 0.02
C ILE A 83 2.17 9.36 1.33
N LYS A 84 2.64 9.87 2.48
CA LYS A 84 2.02 9.62 3.79
C LYS A 84 0.63 10.26 3.87
N ILE A 85 0.45 11.47 3.37
CA ILE A 85 -0.87 12.11 3.27
C ILE A 85 -1.81 11.27 2.41
N SER A 86 -1.34 10.77 1.27
CA SER A 86 -2.16 9.89 0.42
C SER A 86 -2.60 8.61 1.13
N LEU A 87 -1.68 7.93 1.82
CA LEU A 87 -1.96 6.73 2.62
C LEU A 87 -2.99 7.01 3.72
N LEU A 88 -2.82 8.12 4.45
CA LEU A 88 -3.74 8.53 5.50
C LEU A 88 -5.14 8.86 4.96
N LEU A 89 -5.24 9.55 3.83
CA LEU A 89 -6.51 9.82 3.17
C LEU A 89 -7.21 8.53 2.72
N GLN A 90 -6.44 7.54 2.25
CA GLN A 90 -6.94 6.23 1.89
C GLN A 90 -7.48 5.47 3.12
N TYR A 91 -6.80 5.56 4.27
CA TYR A 91 -7.29 4.99 5.52
C TYR A 91 -8.54 5.69 6.06
N ILE A 92 -8.65 7.02 5.94
CA ILE A 92 -9.86 7.77 6.33
C ILE A 92 -11.09 7.29 5.55
N ARG A 93 -10.92 6.89 4.29
CA ARG A 93 -12.01 6.32 3.47
C ARG A 93 -12.39 4.91 3.87
N LEU A 94 -11.45 4.17 4.46
CA LEU A 94 -11.65 2.79 4.90
C LEU A 94 -12.35 2.73 6.27
N TYR A 95 -12.06 3.67 7.16
CA TYR A 95 -12.67 3.76 8.48
C TYR A 95 -14.07 4.36 8.45
N HIS A 96 -14.97 3.83 9.26
CA HIS A 96 -16.30 4.40 9.47
C HIS A 96 -16.19 5.76 10.19
N ARG A 97 -17.04 6.70 9.78
CA ARG A 97 -17.12 8.03 10.38
C ARG A 97 -17.55 7.89 11.85
N GLY A 98 -16.81 8.52 12.76
CA GLY A 98 -17.10 8.52 14.20
C GLY A 98 -16.28 7.54 15.03
N THR A 99 -15.53 6.62 14.42
CA THR A 99 -14.61 5.74 15.15
C THR A 99 -13.39 6.52 15.66
N LEU A 100 -12.82 6.11 16.79
CA LEU A 100 -11.59 6.70 17.35
C LEU A 100 -10.44 6.72 16.32
N LEU A 101 -10.27 5.63 15.55
CA LEU A 101 -9.27 5.52 14.47
C LEU A 101 -9.49 6.56 13.35
N TYR A 102 -10.74 6.88 13.03
CA TYR A 102 -11.06 7.90 12.03
C TYR A 102 -10.58 9.29 12.48
N ASN A 103 -10.78 9.63 13.76
CA ASN A 103 -10.31 10.89 14.32
C ASN A 103 -8.78 10.95 14.42
N ILE A 104 -8.13 9.83 14.80
CA ILE A 104 -6.67 9.72 14.80
C ILE A 104 -6.09 9.94 13.40
N CYS A 105 -6.66 9.29 12.36
CA CYS A 105 -6.18 9.47 10.99
C CYS A 105 -6.28 10.93 10.54
N ARG A 106 -7.39 11.62 10.88
CA ARG A 106 -7.54 13.05 10.57
C ARG A 106 -6.51 13.92 11.28
N ALA A 107 -6.26 13.67 12.57
CA ALA A 107 -5.22 14.38 13.32
C ALA A 107 -3.84 14.14 12.72
N LEU A 108 -3.53 12.90 12.33
CA LEU A 108 -2.28 12.53 11.67
C LEU A 108 -2.13 13.20 10.29
N VAL A 109 -3.20 13.34 9.49
CA VAL A 109 -3.11 14.09 8.22
C VAL A 109 -2.66 15.52 8.47
N VAL A 110 -3.26 16.20 9.45
CA VAL A 110 -2.89 17.59 9.78
C VAL A 110 -1.44 17.64 10.29
N PHE A 111 -1.05 16.71 11.17
CA PHE A 111 0.30 16.65 11.70
C PHE A 111 1.35 16.41 10.60
N VAL A 112 1.13 15.43 9.73
CA VAL A 112 2.03 15.12 8.61
C VAL A 112 2.06 16.26 7.60
N ALA A 113 0.94 16.93 7.34
CA ALA A 113 0.93 18.10 6.47
C ALA A 113 1.75 19.26 7.04
N LEU A 114 1.60 19.57 8.33
CA LEU A 114 2.40 20.62 9.00
C LEU A 114 3.89 20.26 9.01
N TRP A 115 4.21 19.02 9.37
CA TRP A 115 5.58 18.51 9.33
C TRP A 115 6.18 18.59 7.93
N GLY A 116 5.46 18.09 6.92
CA GLY A 116 5.89 18.09 5.53
C GLY A 116 6.09 19.50 4.97
N VAL A 117 5.19 20.43 5.27
CA VAL A 117 5.33 21.84 4.86
C VAL A 117 6.53 22.49 5.54
N ALA A 118 6.73 22.27 6.85
CA ALA A 118 7.86 22.83 7.59
C ALA A 118 9.21 22.36 7.00
N TYR A 119 9.39 21.03 6.83
CA TYR A 119 10.63 20.50 6.26
C TYR A 119 10.80 20.81 4.78
N SER A 120 9.71 20.91 4.01
CA SER A 120 9.79 21.35 2.61
C SER A 120 10.25 22.79 2.51
N ILE A 121 9.76 23.70 3.35
CA ILE A 121 10.21 25.11 3.35
C ILE A 121 11.72 25.17 3.69
N ILE A 122 12.16 24.44 4.70
CA ILE A 122 13.58 24.39 5.11
C ILE A 122 14.44 23.77 3.99
N ALA A 123 13.93 22.78 3.25
CA ALA A 123 14.66 22.11 2.18
C ALA A 123 14.74 22.94 0.89
N TRP A 124 13.67 23.66 0.51
CA TRP A 124 13.65 24.53 -0.67
C TRP A 124 14.24 25.92 -0.41
N VAL A 125 14.28 26.37 0.84
CA VAL A 125 14.88 27.65 1.23
C VAL A 125 15.92 27.42 2.33
N PRO A 126 17.05 26.74 2.02
CA PRO A 126 18.11 26.50 2.99
C PRO A 126 18.92 27.76 3.32
N CYS A 127 18.96 28.73 2.40
CA CYS A 127 19.64 30.03 2.57
C CYS A 127 18.78 31.16 2.02
N VAL A 128 18.98 32.38 2.54
CA VAL A 128 18.36 33.60 2.02
C VAL A 128 19.44 34.62 1.67
N PRO A 129 19.72 34.87 0.38
CA PRO A 129 19.12 34.25 -0.83
C PRO A 129 19.52 32.78 -1.07
N VAL A 130 18.69 32.04 -1.82
CA VAL A 130 18.90 30.60 -2.11
C VAL A 130 20.19 30.36 -2.91
N SER A 131 20.65 31.36 -3.68
CA SER A 131 21.91 31.33 -4.41
C SER A 131 23.12 31.01 -3.54
N ASP A 132 23.06 31.44 -2.29
CA ASP A 132 24.18 31.35 -1.36
C ASP A 132 24.48 29.91 -0.95
N TYR A 133 23.53 28.99 -1.18
CA TYR A 133 23.72 27.57 -0.89
C TYR A 133 24.82 26.94 -1.74
N TRP A 134 24.97 27.36 -3.01
CA TRP A 134 25.98 26.80 -3.91
C TRP A 134 27.17 27.73 -4.14
N THR A 135 27.05 29.05 -3.89
CA THR A 135 28.18 29.97 -3.97
C THR A 135 29.11 29.87 -2.77
N VAL A 136 28.68 29.24 -1.67
CA VAL A 136 29.51 29.00 -0.46
C VAL A 136 30.82 28.28 -0.77
N ILE A 137 30.91 27.52 -1.87
CA ILE A 137 32.15 26.85 -2.31
C ILE A 137 33.18 27.87 -2.82
N TYR A 138 32.73 28.98 -3.41
CA TYR A 138 33.59 30.00 -4.02
C TYR A 138 33.87 31.18 -3.09
N GLU A 139 33.13 31.32 -1.99
CA GLU A 139 33.15 32.50 -1.15
C GLU A 139 33.95 32.26 0.15
N GLN A 140 34.98 33.08 0.36
CA GLN A 140 35.92 32.93 1.46
C GLN A 140 35.47 33.68 2.74
N ASP A 141 34.53 34.63 2.61
CA ASP A 141 33.91 35.32 3.74
C ASP A 141 32.49 34.80 3.98
N ILE A 142 32.40 33.92 4.97
CA ILE A 142 31.21 33.16 5.31
C ILE A 142 30.31 33.95 6.29
N SER A 143 30.82 35.06 6.85
CA SER A 143 30.24 35.76 8.00
C SER A 143 28.91 36.48 7.72
N GLY A 144 28.56 36.69 6.45
CA GLY A 144 27.30 37.32 6.02
C GLY A 144 26.19 36.35 5.60
N LEU A 145 26.47 35.06 5.41
CA LEU A 145 25.50 34.11 4.85
C LEU A 145 24.42 33.74 5.88
N ARG A 146 23.16 33.96 5.52
CA ARG A 146 21.99 33.61 6.34
C ARG A 146 21.45 32.24 5.93
N CYS A 147 22.21 31.20 6.23
CA CYS A 147 21.85 29.81 5.96
C CYS A 147 21.38 29.06 7.21
N TYR A 148 20.29 28.32 7.08
CA TYR A 148 19.63 27.61 8.16
C TYR A 148 19.29 26.17 7.76
N GLY A 149 19.14 25.29 8.76
CA GLY A 149 18.79 23.89 8.57
C GLY A 149 19.73 23.13 7.64
N TYR A 150 19.21 22.65 6.50
CA TYR A 150 19.95 21.87 5.51
C TYR A 150 21.13 22.63 4.86
N GLY A 151 21.15 23.96 4.93
CA GLY A 151 22.28 24.78 4.48
C GLY A 151 23.14 25.34 5.61
N SER A 152 22.86 24.99 6.87
CA SER A 152 23.57 25.59 7.99
C SER A 152 25.05 25.25 7.97
N GLN A 153 25.90 26.27 8.11
CA GLN A 153 27.36 26.12 8.19
C GLN A 153 27.81 25.61 9.57
N TYR A 154 26.93 25.70 10.58
CA TYR A 154 27.14 25.07 11.86
C TYR A 154 26.83 23.58 11.73
N VAL A 155 27.88 22.76 11.74
CA VAL A 155 27.80 21.29 11.69
C VAL A 155 26.73 20.75 12.66
N ALA A 156 26.68 21.26 13.88
CA ALA A 156 25.71 20.83 14.88
C ALA A 156 24.25 21.09 14.45
N ALA A 157 23.95 22.24 13.85
CA ALA A 157 22.62 22.58 13.38
C ALA A 157 22.25 21.79 12.11
N PHE A 158 23.19 21.64 11.18
CA PHE A 158 23.03 20.82 9.98
C PHE A 158 22.70 19.37 10.34
N THR A 159 23.56 18.71 11.14
CA THR A 159 23.35 17.33 11.57
C THR A 159 22.04 17.19 12.35
N ALA A 160 21.72 18.10 13.27
CA ALA A 160 20.47 18.06 14.03
C ALA A 160 19.23 18.15 13.12
N THR A 161 19.26 18.93 12.04
CA THR A 161 18.11 18.99 11.10
C THR A 161 17.94 17.73 10.27
N TYR A 162 19.03 17.09 9.82
CA TYR A 162 18.94 15.79 9.15
C TYR A 162 18.47 14.68 10.09
N GLU A 163 19.03 14.63 11.30
CA GLU A 163 18.66 13.63 12.31
C GLU A 163 17.20 13.78 12.73
N SER A 164 16.73 15.00 13.01
CA SER A 164 15.33 15.26 13.35
C SER A 164 14.38 14.93 12.20
N HIS A 165 14.72 15.28 10.97
CA HIS A 165 13.92 14.88 9.80
C HIS A 165 13.84 13.36 9.68
N ALA A 166 14.99 12.68 9.80
CA ALA A 166 15.08 11.23 9.67
C ALA A 166 14.33 10.50 10.79
N ALA A 167 14.48 10.94 12.04
CA ALA A 167 13.80 10.40 13.20
C ALA A 167 12.28 10.54 13.06
N VAL A 168 11.79 11.74 12.76
CA VAL A 168 10.34 11.98 12.66
C VAL A 168 9.75 11.23 11.48
N ASN A 169 10.44 11.19 10.33
CA ASN A 169 9.99 10.42 9.18
C ASN A 169 9.85 8.92 9.50
N MET A 170 10.84 8.33 10.19
CA MET A 170 10.79 6.94 10.65
C MET A 170 9.61 6.69 11.61
N VAL A 171 9.41 7.58 12.59
CA VAL A 171 8.27 7.46 13.52
C VAL A 171 6.94 7.53 12.77
N LEU A 172 6.82 8.43 11.80
CA LEU A 172 5.62 8.56 10.96
C LEU A 172 5.37 7.30 10.13
N ASP A 173 6.40 6.65 9.59
CA ASP A 173 6.25 5.39 8.85
C ASP A 173 5.73 4.26 9.75
N LEU A 174 6.24 4.16 10.97
CA LEU A 174 5.77 3.18 11.95
C LEU A 174 4.30 3.41 12.33
N VAL A 175 3.92 4.67 12.55
CA VAL A 175 2.54 5.03 12.87
C VAL A 175 1.61 4.70 11.70
N VAL A 176 1.99 5.07 10.47
CA VAL A 176 1.19 4.80 9.26
C VAL A 176 1.07 3.29 8.99
N MET A 177 2.10 2.50 9.27
CA MET A 177 2.05 1.03 9.19
C MET A 177 1.17 0.42 10.29
N ALA A 178 1.14 1.00 11.48
CA ALA A 178 0.33 0.49 12.59
C ALA A 178 -1.16 0.72 12.39
N LEU A 179 -1.55 1.74 11.62
CA LEU A 179 -2.95 2.09 11.39
C LEU A 179 -3.83 0.94 10.89
N PRO A 180 -3.48 0.12 9.88
CA PRO A 180 -4.32 -0.97 9.41
C PRO A 180 -4.37 -2.21 10.33
N ILE A 181 -3.53 -2.30 11.38
CA ILE A 181 -3.45 -3.48 12.25
C ILE A 181 -4.75 -3.75 13.01
N PRO A 182 -5.40 -2.77 13.67
CA PRO A 182 -6.68 -3.01 14.35
C PRO A 182 -7.78 -3.51 13.42
N LEU A 183 -7.79 -3.03 12.17
CA LEU A 183 -8.77 -3.45 11.16
C LEU A 183 -8.59 -4.92 10.75
N TYR A 184 -7.38 -5.47 10.88
CA TYR A 184 -7.12 -6.89 10.60
C TYR A 184 -7.75 -7.82 11.65
N PHE A 185 -7.84 -7.37 12.91
CA PHE A 185 -8.41 -8.16 14.01
C PHE A 185 -9.94 -8.04 14.11
N GLU A 186 -10.57 -7.20 13.28
CA GLU A 186 -12.01 -7.03 13.29
C GLU A 186 -12.73 -8.26 12.72
N PRO A 187 -13.58 -8.96 13.50
CA PRO A 187 -14.17 -10.24 13.11
C PRO A 187 -15.17 -10.15 11.93
N GLY A 188 -15.56 -8.93 11.52
CA GLY A 188 -16.44 -8.69 10.38
C GLY A 188 -15.74 -8.54 9.02
N ALA A 189 -14.40 -8.52 8.98
CA ALA A 189 -13.67 -8.30 7.73
C ALA A 189 -13.78 -9.53 6.80
N ARG A 190 -14.41 -9.34 5.63
CA ARG A 190 -14.49 -10.37 4.58
C ARG A 190 -13.07 -10.83 4.22
N GLY A 191 -12.82 -12.15 4.15
CA GLY A 191 -11.47 -12.71 3.97
C GLY A 191 -10.68 -12.13 2.78
N ARG A 192 -11.39 -11.68 1.74
CA ARG A 192 -10.80 -10.90 0.64
C ARG A 192 -10.13 -9.63 1.17
N THR A 193 -10.86 -8.72 1.81
CA THR A 193 -10.31 -7.46 2.36
C THR A 193 -9.15 -7.71 3.33
N ARG A 194 -9.22 -8.80 4.11
CA ARG A 194 -8.17 -9.17 5.07
C ARG A 194 -6.81 -9.44 4.41
N MET A 195 -6.78 -10.10 3.26
CA MET A 195 -5.52 -10.35 2.53
C MET A 195 -4.91 -9.07 1.95
N GLY A 196 -5.75 -8.12 1.50
CA GLY A 196 -5.27 -6.79 1.07
C GLY A 196 -4.58 -6.02 2.20
N LEU A 197 -5.13 -6.09 3.42
CA LEU A 197 -4.53 -5.51 4.62
C LEU A 197 -3.18 -6.17 4.96
N VAL A 198 -3.09 -7.50 4.86
CA VAL A 198 -1.81 -8.21 5.04
C VAL A 198 -0.76 -7.73 4.04
N GLY A 199 -1.13 -7.55 2.77
CA GLY A 199 -0.22 -7.02 1.74
C GLY A 199 0.32 -5.62 2.09
N VAL A 200 -0.54 -4.73 2.59
CA VAL A 200 -0.13 -3.39 3.05
C VAL A 200 0.80 -3.47 4.26
N ILE A 201 0.51 -4.34 5.22
CA ILE A 201 1.36 -4.52 6.41
C ILE A 201 2.75 -5.05 6.00
N VAL A 202 2.81 -6.07 5.14
CA VAL A 202 4.08 -6.64 4.66
C VAL A 202 4.91 -5.65 3.85
N MET A 203 4.28 -4.84 2.99
CA MET A 203 5.03 -3.80 2.28
C MET A 203 5.39 -2.62 3.19
N GLY A 204 4.55 -2.31 4.18
CA GLY A 204 4.83 -1.32 5.21
C GLY A 204 6.02 -1.70 6.10
N THR A 205 6.22 -2.99 6.40
CA THR A 205 7.42 -3.42 7.15
C THR A 205 8.69 -3.24 6.31
N ILE A 206 8.64 -3.53 5.01
CA ILE A 206 9.77 -3.31 4.10
C ILE A 206 10.14 -1.82 4.03
N VAL A 207 9.15 -0.93 3.89
CA VAL A 207 9.37 0.53 3.94
C VAL A 207 10.05 0.93 5.24
N ASN A 208 9.55 0.44 6.38
CA ASN A 208 10.12 0.74 7.69
C ASN A 208 11.56 0.25 7.85
N VAL A 209 11.93 -0.90 7.28
CA VAL A 209 13.33 -1.37 7.30
C VAL A 209 14.25 -0.37 6.59
N PHE A 210 13.85 0.16 5.44
CA PHE A 210 14.62 1.19 4.74
C PHE A 210 14.71 2.49 5.56
N SER A 211 13.61 2.92 6.18
CA SER A 211 13.60 4.12 7.03
C SER A 211 14.52 3.98 8.26
N VAL A 212 14.50 2.82 8.92
CA VAL A 212 15.37 2.52 10.07
C VAL A 212 16.83 2.46 9.64
N TRP A 213 17.14 1.77 8.53
CA TRP A 213 18.50 1.69 8.02
C TRP A 213 19.05 3.08 7.69
N ARG A 214 18.26 3.90 7.00
CA ARG A 214 18.64 5.28 6.67
C ARG A 214 18.88 6.11 7.93
N PHE A 215 18.04 5.99 8.94
CA PHE A 215 18.21 6.68 10.22
C PHE A 215 19.49 6.24 10.93
N ALA A 216 19.75 4.94 11.01
CA ALA A 216 20.97 4.39 11.60
C ALA A 216 22.22 4.90 10.89
N ALA A 217 22.22 4.88 9.56
CA ALA A 217 23.32 5.36 8.75
C ALA A 217 23.51 6.89 8.91
N THR A 218 22.42 7.66 9.08
CA THR A 218 22.48 9.10 9.34
C THR A 218 23.17 9.40 10.67
N ILE A 219 22.88 8.61 11.71
CA ILE A 219 23.50 8.73 13.04
C ILE A 219 24.98 8.32 12.99
N GLU A 220 25.27 7.18 12.34
CA GLU A 220 26.63 6.63 12.26
C GLU A 220 27.59 7.61 11.56
N HIS A 221 27.13 8.23 10.47
CA HIS A 221 27.94 9.18 9.70
C HIS A 221 27.71 10.65 10.09
N LYS A 222 26.87 10.95 11.09
CA LYS A 222 26.47 12.32 11.48
C LYS A 222 26.11 13.20 10.27
N ALA A 223 25.28 12.68 9.37
CA ALA A 223 24.94 13.29 8.09
C ALA A 223 26.15 13.58 7.15
N GLY A 224 27.19 12.75 7.19
CA GLY A 224 28.39 12.88 6.34
C GLY A 224 29.49 13.77 6.91
N THR A 225 29.44 14.08 8.22
CA THR A 225 30.39 15.00 8.86
C THR A 225 31.47 14.29 9.71
N TYR A 226 31.29 13.01 10.04
CA TYR A 226 32.23 12.25 10.87
C TYR A 226 32.46 10.86 10.27
N PRO A 227 33.70 10.33 10.18
CA PRO A 227 35.00 10.84 10.68
C PRO A 227 35.72 11.89 9.79
N THR A 228 35.30 12.07 8.54
CA THR A 228 35.74 13.14 7.62
C THR A 228 34.50 13.82 7.01
N PHE A 229 34.59 15.12 6.72
CA PHE A 229 33.52 15.86 6.04
C PHE A 229 33.50 15.50 4.55
N ASP A 230 32.88 14.36 4.23
CA ASP A 230 32.79 13.80 2.89
C ASP A 230 31.33 13.39 2.54
N PRO A 231 30.41 14.36 2.40
CA PRO A 231 29.02 14.07 2.01
C PRO A 231 28.92 13.42 0.62
N THR A 232 29.90 13.61 -0.27
CA THR A 232 29.96 12.98 -1.60
C THR A 232 30.28 11.49 -1.55
N TRP A 233 30.98 11.02 -0.50
CA TRP A 233 31.39 9.61 -0.34
C TRP A 233 30.35 8.81 0.46
N TYR A 234 29.82 9.37 1.55
CA TYR A 234 28.83 8.70 2.41
C TYR A 234 27.37 9.04 2.04
N GLY A 235 27.13 10.07 1.23
CA GLY A 235 25.79 10.44 0.75
C GLY A 235 25.11 9.42 -0.18
N PRO A 236 25.81 8.75 -1.11
CA PRO A 236 25.19 7.84 -2.08
C PRO A 236 24.36 6.73 -1.43
N ILE A 237 24.84 6.13 -0.33
CA ILE A 237 24.08 5.09 0.37
C ILE A 237 22.76 5.64 0.92
N MET A 238 22.76 6.85 1.49
CA MET A 238 21.54 7.50 2.01
C MET A 238 20.55 7.81 0.89
N ILE A 239 21.06 8.28 -0.24
CA ILE A 239 20.27 8.66 -1.41
C ILE A 239 19.57 7.43 -2.01
N VAL A 240 20.31 6.33 -2.17
CA VAL A 240 19.73 5.06 -2.65
C VAL A 240 18.66 4.55 -1.68
N MET A 241 18.93 4.57 -0.37
CA MET A 241 17.96 4.14 0.65
C MET A 241 16.69 5.01 0.64
N ALA A 242 16.83 6.33 0.53
CA ALA A 242 15.71 7.27 0.40
C ALA A 242 14.88 7.01 -0.88
N GLY A 243 15.54 6.67 -1.99
CA GLY A 243 14.88 6.24 -3.22
C GLY A 243 14.09 4.93 -3.06
N LEU A 244 14.67 3.93 -2.39
CA LEU A 244 14.01 2.65 -2.12
C LEU A 244 12.82 2.80 -1.16
N GLU A 245 12.97 3.62 -0.12
CA GLU A 245 11.93 3.97 0.84
C GLU A 245 10.71 4.58 0.13
N THR A 246 10.92 5.64 -0.63
CA THR A 246 9.84 6.34 -1.35
C THR A 246 9.22 5.50 -2.47
N ALA A 247 10.03 4.72 -3.20
CA ALA A 247 9.55 3.82 -4.24
C ALA A 247 8.68 2.68 -3.67
N SER A 248 9.11 2.06 -2.56
CA SER A 248 8.35 1.01 -1.88
C SER A 248 7.08 1.55 -1.21
N ALA A 249 7.11 2.77 -0.67
CA ALA A 249 5.92 3.45 -0.14
C ALA A 249 4.86 3.71 -1.23
N CYS A 250 5.28 4.11 -2.43
CA CYS A 250 4.38 4.29 -3.58
C CYS A 250 3.69 2.98 -4.00
N ILE A 251 4.45 1.87 -3.97
CA ILE A 251 3.90 0.54 -4.26
C ILE A 251 2.92 0.15 -3.15
N CYS A 252 3.30 0.33 -1.88
CA CYS A 252 2.48 0.05 -0.71
C CYS A 252 1.13 0.76 -0.77
N ALA A 253 1.12 2.05 -1.10
CA ALA A 253 -0.10 2.85 -1.23
C ALA A 253 -1.06 2.29 -2.30
N SER A 254 -0.54 1.63 -3.33
CA SER A 254 -1.33 1.17 -4.46
C SER A 254 -1.97 -0.22 -4.23
N ILE A 255 -1.51 -0.98 -3.23
CA ILE A 255 -1.97 -2.35 -2.92
C ILE A 255 -3.49 -2.45 -2.67
N PRO A 256 -4.12 -1.60 -1.84
CA PRO A 256 -5.55 -1.77 -1.54
C PRO A 256 -6.44 -1.61 -2.76
N ILE A 257 -5.98 -0.89 -3.78
CA ILE A 257 -6.74 -0.60 -5.00
C ILE A 257 -6.62 -1.76 -5.98
N PHE A 258 -5.46 -2.41 -6.05
CA PHE A 258 -5.27 -3.60 -6.89
C PHE A 258 -6.03 -4.80 -6.39
N TRP A 259 -6.30 -4.87 -5.09
CA TRP A 259 -6.88 -6.05 -4.48
C TRP A 259 -8.22 -6.48 -5.10
N GLY A 260 -9.12 -5.53 -5.40
CA GLY A 260 -10.41 -5.83 -6.03
C GLY A 260 -10.28 -6.51 -7.39
N PRO A 261 -9.64 -5.85 -8.38
CA PRO A 261 -9.37 -6.44 -9.70
C PRO A 261 -8.52 -7.71 -9.64
N MET A 262 -7.49 -7.74 -8.80
CA MET A 262 -6.57 -8.88 -8.70
C MET A 262 -7.26 -10.13 -8.16
N VAL A 263 -8.15 -9.99 -7.18
CA VAL A 263 -8.96 -11.14 -6.70
C VAL A 263 -9.97 -11.59 -7.74
N ALA A 264 -10.58 -10.66 -8.48
CA ALA A 264 -11.47 -11.02 -9.58
C ALA A 264 -10.71 -11.84 -10.64
N SER A 265 -9.57 -11.33 -11.12
CA SER A 265 -8.71 -12.03 -12.07
C SER A 265 -8.15 -13.35 -11.51
N ALA A 266 -7.69 -13.37 -10.27
CA ALA A 266 -7.20 -14.59 -9.62
C ALA A 266 -8.31 -15.64 -9.47
N SER A 267 -9.55 -15.23 -9.17
CA SER A 267 -10.70 -16.16 -9.12
C SER A 267 -11.08 -16.72 -10.49
N HIS A 268 -10.90 -15.97 -11.58
CA HIS A 268 -11.07 -16.47 -12.95
C HIS A 268 -9.94 -17.45 -13.35
N VAL A 269 -8.70 -17.20 -12.91
CA VAL A 269 -7.56 -18.10 -13.15
C VAL A 269 -7.65 -19.37 -12.29
N LEU A 270 -8.03 -19.27 -11.01
CA LEU A 270 -8.24 -20.41 -10.12
C LEU A 270 -9.51 -21.21 -10.44
N GLY A 271 -10.56 -20.58 -10.97
CA GLY A 271 -11.77 -21.26 -11.45
C GLY A 271 -11.50 -22.21 -12.62
N HIS A 272 -10.46 -21.95 -13.42
CA HIS A 272 -10.03 -22.86 -14.49
C HIS A 272 -9.24 -24.09 -13.98
N ILE A 273 -8.69 -24.02 -12.75
CA ILE A 273 -7.88 -25.10 -12.15
C ILE A 273 -8.72 -25.95 -11.18
N PHE A 274 -9.77 -25.39 -10.58
CA PHE A 274 -10.67 -26.09 -9.66
C PHE A 274 -12.00 -26.50 -10.33
N VAL A 275 -11.92 -27.23 -11.46
CA VAL A 275 -13.04 -28.08 -11.88
C VAL A 275 -12.85 -29.41 -11.18
N THR A 276 -13.22 -29.48 -9.90
CA THR A 276 -13.42 -30.78 -9.25
C THR A 276 -14.63 -31.40 -9.91
N LYS A 277 -14.41 -32.37 -10.81
CA LYS A 277 -15.50 -33.23 -11.30
C LYS A 277 -16.18 -33.81 -10.07
N GLU A 278 -17.40 -33.40 -9.80
CA GLU A 278 -18.24 -34.05 -8.81
C GLU A 278 -18.54 -35.45 -9.35
N VAL A 279 -17.88 -36.47 -8.80
CA VAL A 279 -18.18 -37.88 -9.13
C VAL A 279 -19.46 -38.23 -8.39
N HIS A 280 -20.58 -38.15 -9.10
CA HIS A 280 -21.86 -38.63 -8.59
C HIS A 280 -21.85 -40.16 -8.64
N VAL A 281 -21.52 -40.81 -7.52
CA VAL A 281 -21.62 -42.27 -7.39
C VAL A 281 -23.09 -42.62 -7.19
N THR A 282 -23.79 -42.90 -8.28
CA THR A 282 -25.14 -43.50 -8.23
C THR A 282 -24.99 -44.99 -7.92
N THR A 283 -25.30 -45.38 -6.69
CA THR A 283 -25.40 -46.79 -6.32
C THR A 283 -26.79 -47.29 -6.70
N GLU A 284 -26.92 -47.97 -7.85
CA GLU A 284 -28.14 -48.74 -8.15
C GLU A 284 -28.10 -50.08 -7.41
N HIS A 285 -29.07 -50.30 -6.52
CA HIS A 285 -29.37 -51.64 -6.02
C HIS A 285 -30.21 -52.38 -7.07
N ARG A 286 -29.59 -53.29 -7.82
CA ARG A 286 -30.31 -54.30 -8.61
C ARG A 286 -31.08 -55.22 -7.65
N PHE A 287 -32.40 -55.06 -7.58
CA PHE A 287 -33.27 -56.12 -7.08
C PHE A 287 -33.28 -57.24 -8.14
N GLY A 288 -32.78 -58.41 -7.72
CA GLY A 288 -32.77 -59.62 -8.54
C GLY A 288 -34.18 -60.08 -8.86
N ASP A 289 -34.41 -60.30 -10.14
CA ASP A 289 -35.59 -60.94 -10.69
C ASP A 289 -35.54 -62.44 -10.33
N LEU A 290 -36.48 -62.90 -9.51
CA LEU A 290 -36.81 -64.32 -9.35
C LEU A 290 -38.34 -64.40 -9.27
N GLY A 291 -38.94 -64.72 -10.42
CA GLY A 291 -40.33 -65.13 -10.50
C GLY A 291 -40.55 -66.51 -9.88
N SER A 292 -41.75 -66.68 -9.31
CA SER A 292 -42.62 -67.86 -9.39
C SER A 292 -43.46 -68.00 -8.12
N ASN A 293 -44.77 -68.16 -8.34
CA ASN A 293 -45.81 -68.65 -7.43
C ASN A 293 -45.32 -69.59 -6.32
N ASP A 294 -45.78 -69.39 -5.09
CA ASP A 294 -46.78 -70.27 -4.46
C ASP A 294 -47.05 -69.90 -2.99
N THR A 295 -48.26 -70.25 -2.57
CA THR A 295 -48.84 -70.19 -1.22
C THR A 295 -48.12 -71.06 -0.18
N LEU A 296 -48.49 -70.82 1.09
CA LEU A 296 -48.33 -71.62 2.32
C LEU A 296 -47.14 -71.31 3.24
N GLY A 297 -47.50 -71.12 4.52
CA GLY A 297 -46.92 -71.92 5.58
C GLY A 297 -45.85 -71.26 6.44
N GLN A 298 -46.31 -70.60 7.51
CA GLN A 298 -46.00 -70.95 8.91
C GLN A 298 -44.52 -71.09 9.36
N LEU A 299 -44.26 -70.39 10.49
CA LEU A 299 -43.45 -70.75 11.67
C LEU A 299 -42.17 -69.94 11.95
N GLU A 300 -42.27 -69.19 13.07
CA GLU A 300 -41.32 -69.10 14.21
C GLU A 300 -39.94 -68.43 13.97
N MET A 301 -39.32 -67.70 14.90
CA MET A 301 -39.57 -67.35 16.30
C MET A 301 -38.63 -66.18 16.67
N GLN A 302 -39.08 -65.29 17.58
CA GLN A 302 -38.34 -64.76 18.75
C GLN A 302 -36.97 -64.05 18.54
N GLY A 303 -36.69 -62.85 19.05
CA GLY A 303 -37.40 -62.01 20.02
C GLY A 303 -36.66 -60.69 20.32
N THR A 304 -37.38 -59.83 21.06
CA THR A 304 -36.92 -58.87 22.08
C THR A 304 -35.81 -57.87 21.76
N GLY A 305 -36.21 -56.59 21.67
CA GLY A 305 -35.32 -55.42 21.71
C GLY A 305 -36.12 -54.11 21.77
N THR A 306 -36.67 -53.85 22.96
CA THR A 306 -37.47 -52.71 23.45
C THR A 306 -37.11 -51.27 23.00
N SER A 307 -38.18 -50.49 22.74
CA SER A 307 -38.47 -49.10 23.17
C SER A 307 -37.53 -47.95 22.71
N MET A 308 -37.96 -46.83 22.12
CA MET A 308 -39.04 -45.91 22.54
C MET A 308 -39.63 -45.08 21.36
N LYS A 309 -40.96 -44.99 21.36
CA LYS A 309 -41.89 -43.88 21.03
C LYS A 309 -41.33 -42.68 20.24
N ALA A 310 -41.78 -42.40 19.01
CA ALA A 310 -43.09 -41.87 18.60
C ALA A 310 -43.40 -40.46 19.17
N ASN A 311 -43.41 -39.45 18.29
CA ASN A 311 -44.45 -38.44 18.34
C ASN A 311 -44.93 -38.07 16.93
N THR A 312 -46.24 -37.99 16.83
CA THR A 312 -47.10 -38.00 15.65
C THR A 312 -47.47 -36.57 15.25
N ALA A 313 -47.99 -36.42 14.01
CA ALA A 313 -48.84 -35.34 13.47
C ALA A 313 -48.17 -34.55 12.32
N HIS A 314 -48.77 -34.30 11.15
CA HIS A 314 -50.09 -34.61 10.59
C HIS A 314 -50.06 -34.22 9.09
N HIS A 315 -50.85 -34.91 8.25
CA HIS A 315 -51.32 -34.54 6.88
C HIS A 315 -50.29 -34.38 5.75
N ALA A 316 -50.57 -34.61 4.47
CA ALA A 316 -51.52 -35.43 3.71
C ALA A 316 -51.06 -35.37 2.23
N ARG A 317 -51.23 -36.49 1.54
CA ARG A 317 -51.24 -36.82 0.10
C ARG A 317 -51.10 -35.74 -1.01
N ALA A 318 -50.52 -36.26 -2.10
CA ALA A 318 -50.73 -35.96 -3.54
C ALA A 318 -49.98 -34.73 -4.07
N GLY A 319 -49.02 -34.87 -4.99
CA GLY A 319 -49.23 -35.26 -6.40
C GLY A 319 -49.35 -33.94 -7.18
N SER A 320 -48.40 -33.49 -8.00
CA SER A 320 -47.98 -34.11 -9.27
C SER A 320 -47.13 -33.09 -10.05
N ARG A 321 -46.46 -33.61 -11.09
CA ARG A 321 -46.24 -32.98 -12.40
C ARG A 321 -45.12 -31.92 -12.52
N LEU A 322 -43.97 -32.41 -13.00
CA LEU A 322 -42.95 -31.64 -13.72
C LEU A 322 -43.47 -31.35 -15.14
N GLU A 323 -43.68 -30.08 -15.47
CA GLU A 323 -43.86 -29.63 -16.86
C GLU A 323 -42.64 -28.82 -17.30
N TRP A 324 -41.98 -29.35 -18.32
CA TRP A 324 -41.02 -28.64 -19.15
C TRP A 324 -41.81 -27.91 -20.24
N VAL A 325 -41.68 -26.58 -20.32
CA VAL A 325 -42.12 -25.83 -21.51
C VAL A 325 -40.98 -24.92 -21.95
N GLY A 326 -40.45 -25.22 -23.14
CA GLY A 326 -39.58 -24.36 -23.89
C GLY A 326 -40.27 -23.87 -25.16
N LYS A 327 -39.92 -22.64 -25.54
CA LYS A 327 -40.05 -21.94 -26.83
C LYS A 327 -41.44 -21.48 -27.31
N ASP A 328 -41.48 -20.16 -27.47
CA ASP A 328 -42.17 -19.34 -28.47
C ASP A 328 -43.71 -19.30 -28.45
N GLY A 329 -44.24 -18.20 -27.91
CA GLY A 329 -45.67 -17.88 -27.93
C GLY A 329 -45.98 -16.56 -27.25
N VAL A 330 -45.83 -15.47 -28.01
CA VAL A 330 -46.20 -14.09 -27.68
C VAL A 330 -47.52 -13.97 -26.94
N GLN A 331 -47.54 -13.29 -25.78
CA GLN A 331 -48.67 -12.45 -25.40
C GLN A 331 -48.27 -11.33 -24.42
N GLN A 332 -48.59 -10.10 -24.84
CA GLN A 332 -48.32 -8.83 -24.19
C GLN A 332 -49.18 -8.65 -22.93
N HIS A 333 -48.59 -8.19 -21.84
CA HIS A 333 -49.25 -7.18 -21.02
C HIS A 333 -48.25 -6.23 -20.37
N CYS A 334 -48.52 -4.95 -20.59
CA CYS A 334 -47.76 -3.78 -20.21
C CYS A 334 -48.38 -3.25 -18.93
N GLU A 335 -47.62 -3.06 -17.85
CA GLU A 335 -48.02 -2.12 -16.79
C GLU A 335 -46.79 -1.64 -16.00
N THR A 336 -46.40 -0.41 -16.33
CA THR A 336 -45.55 0.49 -15.56
C THR A 336 -46.26 0.97 -14.30
N TRP A 337 -45.63 0.95 -13.12
CA TRP A 337 -45.81 2.00 -12.11
C TRP A 337 -44.55 2.20 -11.28
N THR A 338 -44.03 3.41 -11.39
CA THR A 338 -43.06 4.08 -10.52
C THR A 338 -43.69 4.45 -9.18
N ARG A 339 -42.90 4.38 -8.11
CA ARG A 339 -42.78 5.43 -7.09
C ARG A 339 -41.49 5.26 -6.30
#